data_AF-A0A218Z0S4-F1
#
_entry.id   AF-A0A218Z0S4-F1
#
_cell.length_a   1.000
_cell.length_b   1.000
_cell.length_c   1.000
_cell.angle_alpha   90.00
_cell.angle_beta   90.00
_cell.angle_gamma   90.00
#
_symmetry.space_group_name_H-M   'P 1'
#
loop_
_entity.id
_entity.type
_entity.pdbx_description
1 polymer ?
#
loop_
_entity_poly.entity_id
_entity_poly.type
_entity_poly.pdbx_seq_one_letter_code
_entity_poly.pdbx_strand_id
1 'polypeptide(L)'
;MQGRPGPAASNVLHEWASLPIPRSQFMAEVQALQREHFPACGPLPGVPELLKNLSTATVIPSSPSPSDDNGNKTEKVHLALATSSHAWAFALKTAHLEDSLMHVFPPSTRVLGDDVRIGPGRGKPSPDIYLLALADVNATLSEDEEEIRPEECLVFEDSVPGVEAGRRAGMRVVWCPHPELLAEFEGREDLVLAGRTGEAGCVDMHLVGQVGDGWAEYLETLRAFPFEKYGIVVNG
;
A
#
# COMPACT_ATOMS: atom_id res chain seq x y z
N MET A 1 13.25 -7.55 -8.98
CA MET A 1 13.53 -7.77 -7.54
C MET A 1 12.35 -7.39 -6.65
N GLN A 2 11.67 -6.26 -6.90
CA GLN A 2 10.46 -5.85 -6.15
C GLN A 2 9.34 -6.90 -6.21
N GLY A 3 8.59 -7.03 -5.11
CA GLY A 3 7.47 -7.97 -4.91
C GLY A 3 7.81 -9.45 -4.86
N ARG A 4 9.08 -9.83 -4.99
CA ARG A 4 9.50 -11.22 -4.79
C ARG A 4 9.74 -11.49 -3.31
N PRO A 5 9.36 -12.67 -2.79
CA PRO A 5 9.77 -13.10 -1.46
C PRO A 5 11.29 -13.02 -1.30
N GLY A 6 11.78 -12.62 -0.12
CA GLY A 6 13.21 -12.41 0.15
C GLY A 6 14.13 -13.56 -0.32
N PRO A 7 13.81 -14.84 -0.07
CA PRO A 7 14.59 -15.96 -0.58
C PRO A 7 14.63 -16.03 -2.12
N ALA A 8 13.50 -15.79 -2.80
CA ALA A 8 13.43 -15.81 -4.27
C ALA A 8 14.22 -14.64 -4.88
N ALA A 9 14.13 -13.45 -4.29
CA ALA A 9 14.94 -12.30 -4.69
C ALA A 9 16.44 -12.57 -4.50
N SER A 10 16.82 -13.13 -3.34
CA SER A 10 18.19 -13.56 -3.06
C SER A 10 18.71 -14.61 -4.05
N ASN A 11 17.85 -15.55 -4.49
CA ASN A 11 18.21 -16.53 -5.51
C ASN A 11 18.63 -15.87 -6.83
N VAL A 12 17.78 -14.99 -7.35
CA VAL A 12 18.05 -14.25 -8.59
C VAL A 12 19.37 -13.49 -8.49
N LEU A 13 19.60 -12.77 -7.38
CA LEU A 13 20.83 -11.99 -7.22
C LEU A 13 22.09 -12.86 -7.15
N HIS A 14 22.06 -13.97 -6.40
CA HIS A 14 23.22 -14.87 -6.30
C HIS A 14 23.57 -15.50 -7.64
N GLU A 15 22.57 -15.92 -8.39
CA GLU A 15 22.75 -16.53 -9.72
C GLU A 15 23.28 -15.51 -10.72
N TRP A 16 22.65 -14.32 -10.79
CA TRP A 16 23.04 -13.26 -11.72
C TRP A 16 24.45 -12.72 -11.43
N ALA A 17 24.76 -12.41 -10.17
CA ALA A 17 26.06 -11.84 -9.78
C ALA A 17 27.15 -12.89 -9.53
N SER A 18 26.82 -14.20 -9.64
CA SER A 18 27.73 -15.30 -9.31
C SER A 18 28.42 -15.11 -7.94
N LEU A 19 27.63 -14.76 -6.91
CA LEU A 19 28.17 -14.38 -5.60
C LEU A 19 28.98 -15.54 -4.97
N PRO A 20 30.23 -15.31 -4.54
CA PRO A 20 31.09 -16.36 -4.01
C PRO A 20 30.82 -16.69 -2.53
N ILE A 21 29.72 -16.18 -1.95
CA ILE A 21 29.37 -16.34 -0.55
C ILE A 21 28.10 -17.18 -0.37
N PRO A 22 27.99 -17.95 0.74
CA PRO A 22 26.76 -18.65 1.08
C PRO A 22 25.59 -17.69 1.33
N ARG A 23 24.37 -18.15 1.05
CA ARG A 23 23.14 -17.36 1.28
C ARG A 23 22.96 -16.91 2.72
N SER A 24 23.34 -17.76 3.67
CA SER A 24 23.27 -17.45 5.10
C SER A 24 24.19 -16.30 5.47
N GLN A 25 25.40 -16.26 4.90
CA GLN A 25 26.34 -15.15 5.08
C GLN A 25 25.77 -13.87 4.46
N PHE A 26 25.30 -13.92 3.21
CA PHE A 26 24.68 -12.76 2.56
C PHE A 26 23.52 -12.19 3.38
N MET A 27 22.62 -13.03 3.87
CA MET A 27 21.49 -12.58 4.70
C MET A 27 21.95 -11.96 6.03
N ALA A 28 22.99 -12.50 6.66
CA ALA A 28 23.54 -11.94 7.89
C ALA A 28 24.16 -10.55 7.66
N GLU A 29 24.88 -10.37 6.56
CA GLU A 29 25.45 -9.08 6.15
C GLU A 29 24.36 -8.06 5.80
N VAL A 30 23.33 -8.46 5.04
CA VAL A 30 22.17 -7.60 4.76
C VAL A 30 21.48 -7.17 6.05
N GLN A 31 21.24 -8.09 7.00
CA GLN A 31 20.62 -7.74 8.28
C GLN A 31 21.49 -6.80 9.12
N ALA A 32 22.83 -6.91 9.03
CA ALA A 32 23.74 -5.98 9.69
C ALA A 32 23.59 -4.56 9.11
N LEU A 33 23.59 -4.44 7.78
CA LEU A 33 23.36 -3.16 7.10
C LEU A 33 21.96 -2.59 7.39
N GLN A 34 20.93 -3.43 7.47
CA GLN A 34 19.58 -2.99 7.83
C GLN A 34 19.53 -2.43 9.25
N ARG A 35 20.21 -3.07 10.21
CA ARG A 35 20.32 -2.54 11.58
C ARG A 35 21.04 -1.19 11.64
N GLU A 36 22.01 -0.97 10.77
CA GLU A 36 22.75 0.29 10.68
C GLU A 36 21.93 1.40 10.02
N HIS A 37 21.26 1.11 8.89
CA HIS A 37 20.68 2.14 8.04
C HIS A 37 19.18 2.36 8.20
N PHE A 38 18.38 1.34 8.55
CA PHE A 38 16.92 1.49 8.66
C PHE A 38 16.47 2.49 9.74
N PRO A 39 17.16 2.64 10.88
CA PRO A 39 16.82 3.68 11.85
C PRO A 39 16.94 5.12 11.32
N ALA A 40 17.63 5.33 10.18
CA ALA A 40 17.74 6.62 9.53
C ALA A 40 16.69 6.82 8.41
N CYS A 41 15.82 5.85 8.15
CA CYS A 41 14.74 6.00 7.18
C CYS A 41 13.82 7.17 7.56
N GLY A 42 13.42 7.96 6.56
CA GLY A 42 12.50 9.07 6.72
C GLY A 42 11.28 8.93 5.79
N PRO A 43 10.19 9.65 6.09
CA PRO A 43 9.03 9.68 5.20
C PRO A 43 9.38 10.36 3.87
N LEU A 44 8.73 9.91 2.79
CA LEU A 44 8.84 10.57 1.49
C LEU A 44 8.22 11.97 1.53
N PRO A 45 8.64 12.88 0.62
CA PRO A 45 8.06 14.22 0.54
C PRO A 45 6.53 14.18 0.36
N GLY A 46 5.82 14.95 1.19
CA GLY A 46 4.35 15.04 1.19
C GLY A 46 3.65 14.06 2.13
N VAL A 47 4.28 12.93 2.49
CA VAL A 47 3.66 11.92 3.38
C VAL A 47 3.25 12.47 4.75
N PRO A 48 4.07 13.29 5.45
CA PRO A 48 3.65 13.83 6.75
C PRO A 48 2.42 14.73 6.68
N GLU A 49 2.34 15.58 5.66
CA GLU A 49 1.19 16.46 5.43
C GLU A 49 -0.04 15.66 5.01
N LEU A 50 0.14 14.69 4.10
CA LEU A 50 -0.92 13.78 3.67
C LEU A 50 -1.55 13.05 4.86
N LEU A 51 -0.74 12.38 5.70
CA LEU A 51 -1.25 11.62 6.83
C LEU A 51 -1.89 12.50 7.90
N LYS A 52 -1.31 13.68 8.17
CA LYS A 52 -1.93 14.67 9.05
C LYS A 52 -3.34 15.04 8.55
N ASN A 53 -3.46 15.41 7.29
CA ASN A 53 -4.74 15.82 6.70
C ASN A 53 -5.75 14.67 6.67
N LEU A 54 -5.33 13.45 6.28
CA LEU A 54 -6.23 12.29 6.24
C LEU A 54 -6.73 11.86 7.62
N SER A 55 -5.93 12.02 8.67
CA SER A 55 -6.31 11.62 10.04
C SER A 55 -7.53 12.35 10.60
N THR A 56 -7.85 13.52 10.05
CA THR A 56 -9.02 14.35 10.44
C THR A 56 -10.00 14.56 9.28
N ALA A 57 -9.74 13.93 8.13
CA ALA A 57 -10.55 14.11 6.93
C ALA A 57 -11.87 13.36 7.01
N THR A 58 -12.82 13.82 6.22
CA THR A 58 -14.10 13.16 5.99
C THR A 58 -14.36 12.95 4.50
N VAL A 59 -15.34 12.13 4.17
CA VAL A 59 -15.82 11.89 2.80
C VAL A 59 -17.32 12.17 2.71
N ILE A 60 -17.76 12.55 1.52
CA ILE A 60 -19.19 12.68 1.22
C ILE A 60 -19.69 11.29 0.77
N PRO A 61 -20.68 10.70 1.44
CA PRO A 61 -21.20 9.38 1.08
C PRO A 61 -21.73 9.35 -0.36
N SER A 62 -21.50 8.22 -1.04
CA SER A 62 -21.94 8.04 -2.43
C SER A 62 -23.45 7.77 -2.56
N SER A 63 -24.09 7.31 -1.48
CA SER A 63 -25.53 7.03 -1.40
C SER A 63 -26.16 7.85 -0.27
N PRO A 64 -27.30 8.54 -0.52
CA PRO A 64 -28.04 9.20 0.55
C PRO A 64 -28.59 8.15 1.52
N SER A 65 -28.32 8.31 2.81
CA SER A 65 -28.86 7.42 3.82
C SER A 65 -30.38 7.66 3.94
N PRO A 66 -31.23 6.64 4.16
CA PRO A 66 -32.68 6.81 4.29
C PRO A 66 -33.12 7.76 5.42
N SER A 67 -32.20 8.10 6.33
CA SER A 67 -32.38 8.99 7.47
C SER A 67 -31.73 10.38 7.30
N ASP A 68 -31.28 10.74 6.09
CA ASP A 68 -30.68 12.06 5.80
C ASP A 68 -31.73 13.18 5.79
N ASP A 69 -32.07 13.67 6.99
CA ASP A 69 -33.02 14.78 7.16
C ASP A 69 -32.38 16.18 6.87
N ASN A 70 -31.09 16.25 6.51
CA ASN A 70 -30.40 17.54 6.29
C ASN A 70 -29.19 17.58 5.31
N GLY A 71 -28.95 16.54 4.50
CA GLY A 71 -28.06 16.62 3.32
C GLY A 71 -26.57 16.95 3.53
N ASN A 72 -26.06 16.89 4.77
CA ASN A 72 -24.70 17.32 5.13
C ASN A 72 -23.92 16.28 5.97
N LYS A 73 -24.34 15.00 6.00
CA LYS A 73 -23.59 13.97 6.73
C LYS A 73 -22.30 13.64 5.97
N THR A 74 -21.16 13.79 6.64
CA THR A 74 -19.87 13.34 6.13
C THR A 74 -19.37 12.18 6.99
N GLU A 75 -18.73 11.21 6.38
CA GLU A 75 -18.18 10.04 7.07
C GLU A 75 -16.68 10.21 7.30
N LYS A 76 -16.17 9.63 8.38
CA LYS A 76 -14.75 9.75 8.72
C LYS A 76 -13.90 8.93 7.74
N VAL A 77 -12.75 9.46 7.34
CA VAL A 77 -11.72 8.66 6.66
C VAL A 77 -11.02 7.73 7.66
N HIS A 78 -11.00 6.44 7.36
CA HIS A 78 -10.27 5.44 8.12
C HIS A 78 -8.93 5.11 7.48
N LEU A 79 -7.91 4.85 8.31
CA LEU A 79 -6.54 4.61 7.86
C LEU A 79 -6.04 3.24 8.34
N ALA A 80 -5.44 2.50 7.42
CA ALA A 80 -4.77 1.24 7.67
C ALA A 80 -3.40 1.20 7.01
N LEU A 81 -2.50 0.41 7.60
CA LEU A 81 -1.17 0.18 7.07
C LEU A 81 -1.05 -1.26 6.57
N ALA A 82 -0.66 -1.43 5.31
CA ALA A 82 -0.40 -2.73 4.70
C ALA A 82 1.04 -2.77 4.15
N THR A 83 1.94 -3.54 4.79
CA THR A 83 3.35 -3.61 4.40
C THR A 83 3.85 -5.04 4.26
N SER A 84 4.68 -5.31 3.26
CA SER A 84 5.37 -6.61 3.12
C SER A 84 6.60 -6.74 4.03
N SER A 85 6.92 -5.72 4.85
CA SER A 85 7.98 -5.83 5.86
C SER A 85 7.54 -6.73 7.01
N HIS A 86 8.39 -7.67 7.41
CA HIS A 86 8.18 -8.43 8.63
C HIS A 86 8.30 -7.52 9.87
N ALA A 87 7.70 -7.92 10.99
CA ALA A 87 7.63 -7.13 12.22
C ALA A 87 8.98 -6.54 12.68
N TRP A 88 10.05 -7.34 12.63
CA TRP A 88 11.40 -6.89 12.97
C TRP A 88 11.90 -5.76 12.08
N ALA A 89 11.76 -5.90 10.75
CA ALA A 89 12.25 -4.90 9.79
C ALA A 89 11.38 -3.65 9.82
N PHE A 90 10.07 -3.83 10.03
CA PHE A 90 9.12 -2.75 10.22
C PHE A 90 9.52 -1.90 11.43
N ALA A 91 9.72 -2.52 12.60
CA ALA A 91 10.12 -1.82 13.82
C ALA A 91 11.43 -1.02 13.64
N LEU A 92 12.44 -1.58 12.96
CA LEU A 92 13.69 -0.86 12.68
C LEU A 92 13.49 0.39 11.82
N LYS A 93 12.52 0.36 10.90
CA LYS A 93 12.23 1.48 9.98
C LYS A 93 11.36 2.56 10.62
N THR A 94 10.55 2.22 11.62
CA THR A 94 9.45 3.08 12.05
C THR A 94 9.41 3.42 13.54
N ALA A 95 10.20 2.76 14.40
CA ALA A 95 10.14 3.00 15.85
C ALA A 95 10.41 4.47 16.23
N HIS A 96 11.32 5.14 15.53
CA HIS A 96 11.62 6.57 15.72
C HIS A 96 10.57 7.52 15.11
N LEU A 97 9.60 6.98 14.36
CA LEU A 97 8.50 7.70 13.72
C LEU A 97 7.15 7.42 14.39
N GLU A 98 7.12 6.64 15.46
CA GLU A 98 5.88 6.16 16.08
C GLU A 98 4.98 7.33 16.51
N ASP A 99 5.52 8.23 17.33
CA ASP A 99 4.78 9.39 17.86
C ASP A 99 4.50 10.45 16.79
N SER A 100 5.43 10.65 15.86
CA SER A 100 5.35 11.75 14.89
C SER A 100 4.52 11.41 13.64
N LEU A 101 4.41 10.14 13.26
CA LEU A 101 3.82 9.74 11.99
C LEU A 101 3.00 8.44 12.04
N MET A 102 3.44 7.40 12.73
CA MET A 102 2.76 6.09 12.69
C MET A 102 1.53 6.00 13.60
N HIS A 103 1.38 6.91 14.56
CA HIS A 103 0.23 6.94 15.48
C HIS A 103 -1.13 7.00 14.77
N VAL A 104 -1.19 7.50 13.52
CA VAL A 104 -2.42 7.54 12.71
C VAL A 104 -2.91 6.15 12.28
N PHE A 105 -2.06 5.13 12.36
CA PHE A 105 -2.40 3.73 12.10
C PHE A 105 -2.40 2.97 13.43
N PRO A 106 -3.56 2.75 14.08
CA PRO A 106 -3.62 1.93 15.29
C PRO A 106 -3.05 0.52 15.05
N PRO A 107 -2.45 -0.15 16.06
CA PRO A 107 -1.93 -1.50 15.90
C PRO A 107 -2.94 -2.52 15.35
N SER A 108 -4.24 -2.32 15.62
CA SER A 108 -5.32 -3.17 15.10
C SER A 108 -5.55 -3.08 13.60
N THR A 109 -5.06 -2.02 12.93
CA THR A 109 -5.19 -1.82 11.47
C THR A 109 -3.82 -1.85 10.76
N ARG A 110 -2.82 -2.51 11.36
CA ARG A 110 -1.50 -2.74 10.77
C ARG A 110 -1.37 -4.20 10.33
N VAL A 111 -1.33 -4.44 9.02
CA VAL A 111 -1.04 -5.74 8.42
C VAL A 111 0.42 -5.76 7.95
N LEU A 112 1.23 -6.63 8.56
CA LEU A 112 2.66 -6.78 8.26
C LEU A 112 2.93 -8.02 7.39
N GLY A 113 4.13 -8.12 6.83
CA GLY A 113 4.46 -9.13 5.81
C GLY A 113 4.56 -10.56 6.35
N ASP A 114 4.73 -10.70 7.66
CA ASP A 114 4.73 -11.96 8.40
C ASP A 114 3.40 -12.26 9.11
N ASP A 115 2.33 -11.53 8.76
CA ASP A 115 0.98 -11.85 9.22
C ASP A 115 0.55 -13.22 8.66
N VAL A 116 0.28 -14.15 9.57
CA VAL A 116 -0.09 -15.54 9.25
C VAL A 116 -1.41 -15.64 8.46
N ARG A 117 -2.26 -14.61 8.53
CA ARG A 117 -3.56 -14.56 7.81
C ARG A 117 -3.40 -14.40 6.30
N ILE A 118 -2.28 -13.82 5.83
CA ILE A 118 -2.00 -13.67 4.39
C ILE A 118 -1.87 -15.06 3.74
N GLY A 119 -1.26 -16.02 4.44
CA GLY A 119 -1.03 -17.37 3.94
C GLY A 119 0.23 -17.49 3.04
N PRO A 120 0.83 -18.69 2.93
CA PRO A 120 2.05 -18.88 2.14
C PRO A 120 1.85 -18.61 0.65
N GLY A 121 2.73 -17.81 0.04
CA GLY A 121 2.69 -17.50 -1.39
C GLY A 121 1.60 -16.49 -1.80
N ARG A 122 0.88 -15.92 -0.83
CA ARG A 122 -0.21 -14.95 -1.03
C ARG A 122 0.21 -13.51 -0.73
N GLY A 123 1.51 -13.24 -0.72
CA GLY A 123 2.00 -11.86 -0.75
C GLY A 123 1.59 -11.17 -2.06
N LYS A 124 1.86 -9.86 -2.14
CA LYS A 124 1.73 -9.08 -3.39
C LYS A 124 2.41 -9.85 -4.53
N PRO A 125 1.74 -10.04 -5.68
CA PRO A 125 0.59 -9.29 -6.18
C PRO A 125 -0.79 -9.86 -5.80
N SER A 126 -0.87 -10.82 -4.89
CA SER A 126 -2.18 -11.25 -4.37
C SER A 126 -2.81 -10.12 -3.52
N PRO A 127 -4.15 -9.98 -3.53
CA PRO A 127 -4.84 -8.85 -2.88
C PRO A 127 -4.96 -8.98 -1.35
N ASP A 128 -4.54 -10.12 -0.79
CA ASP A 128 -4.86 -10.57 0.56
C ASP A 128 -4.45 -9.56 1.63
N ILE A 129 -3.30 -8.89 1.49
CA ILE A 129 -2.84 -7.90 2.46
C ILE A 129 -3.77 -6.67 2.54
N TYR A 130 -4.35 -6.25 1.41
CA TYR A 130 -5.28 -5.11 1.38
C TYR A 130 -6.67 -5.53 1.84
N LEU A 131 -7.13 -6.73 1.46
CA LEU A 131 -8.41 -7.25 1.93
C LEU A 131 -8.40 -7.49 3.45
N LEU A 132 -7.28 -7.94 4.01
CA LEU A 132 -7.10 -8.04 5.46
C LEU A 132 -7.09 -6.66 6.12
N ALA A 133 -6.40 -5.68 5.54
CA ALA A 133 -6.39 -4.32 6.07
C ALA A 133 -7.79 -3.69 6.07
N LEU A 134 -8.59 -3.92 5.02
CA LEU A 134 -9.99 -3.50 4.96
C LEU A 134 -10.84 -4.19 6.02
N ALA A 135 -10.70 -5.52 6.16
CA ALA A 135 -11.42 -6.27 7.18
C ALA A 135 -11.08 -5.80 8.61
N ASP A 136 -9.81 -5.49 8.87
CA ASP A 136 -9.35 -4.95 10.15
C ASP A 136 -9.93 -3.55 10.41
N VAL A 137 -10.08 -2.70 9.39
CA VAL A 137 -10.78 -1.40 9.51
C VAL A 137 -12.26 -1.62 9.80
N ASN A 138 -12.94 -2.46 9.03
CA ASN A 138 -14.37 -2.73 9.19
C ASN A 138 -14.70 -3.29 10.58
N ALA A 139 -13.78 -4.05 11.18
CA ALA A 139 -13.93 -4.55 12.55
C ALA A 139 -13.80 -3.45 13.64
N THR A 140 -13.33 -2.24 13.29
CA THR A 140 -13.18 -1.11 14.21
C THR A 140 -14.27 -0.03 14.06
N LEU A 141 -15.14 -0.17 13.07
CA LEU A 141 -16.23 0.76 12.82
C LEU A 141 -17.24 0.76 13.98
N SER A 142 -17.86 1.91 14.25
CA SER A 142 -18.96 1.99 15.21
C SER A 142 -20.26 1.44 14.61
N GLU A 143 -21.26 1.17 15.46
CA GLU A 143 -22.55 0.58 15.04
C GLU A 143 -23.34 1.49 14.06
N ASP A 144 -23.01 2.77 14.00
CA ASP A 144 -23.62 3.79 13.13
C ASP A 144 -22.85 4.04 11.81
N GLU A 145 -21.72 3.36 11.62
CA GLU A 145 -20.93 3.39 10.38
C GLU A 145 -21.28 2.19 9.50
N GLU A 146 -21.40 2.42 8.18
CA GLU A 146 -21.59 1.35 7.22
C GLU A 146 -20.26 0.64 6.91
N GLU A 147 -20.33 -0.65 6.60
CA GLU A 147 -19.16 -1.42 6.21
C GLU A 147 -18.53 -0.86 4.92
N ILE A 148 -17.24 -0.55 4.98
CA ILE A 148 -16.49 0.01 3.85
C ILE A 148 -16.28 -1.09 2.80
N ARG A 149 -16.63 -0.78 1.55
CA ARG A 149 -16.44 -1.68 0.40
C ARG A 149 -15.08 -1.45 -0.26
N PRO A 150 -14.52 -2.44 -0.99
CA PRO A 150 -13.22 -2.27 -1.63
C PRO A 150 -13.16 -1.08 -2.61
N GLU A 151 -14.24 -0.79 -3.33
CA GLU A 151 -14.32 0.35 -4.25
C GLU A 151 -14.27 1.73 -3.56
N GLU A 152 -14.50 1.77 -2.25
CA GLU A 152 -14.41 2.98 -1.42
C GLU A 152 -12.99 3.16 -0.84
N CYS A 153 -12.09 2.19 -1.07
CA CYS A 153 -10.72 2.23 -0.59
C CYS A 153 -9.77 2.90 -1.60
N LEU A 154 -8.81 3.67 -1.08
CA LEU A 154 -7.72 4.26 -1.84
C LEU A 154 -6.36 3.75 -1.33
N VAL A 155 -5.66 2.99 -2.17
CA VAL A 155 -4.34 2.42 -1.88
C VAL A 155 -3.25 3.36 -2.39
N PHE A 156 -2.23 3.62 -1.57
CA PHE A 156 -0.99 4.29 -1.98
C PHE A 156 0.12 3.25 -2.14
N GLU A 157 0.74 3.18 -3.32
CA GLU A 157 1.77 2.18 -3.63
C GLU A 157 2.91 2.74 -4.48
N ASP A 158 4.11 2.23 -4.29
CA ASP A 158 5.27 2.53 -5.12
C ASP A 158 5.61 1.39 -6.08
N SER A 159 5.24 0.15 -5.72
CA SER A 159 5.66 -1.06 -6.42
C SER A 159 4.62 -1.54 -7.43
N VAL A 160 5.06 -1.96 -8.62
CA VAL A 160 4.21 -2.63 -9.64
C VAL A 160 3.37 -3.79 -9.06
N PRO A 161 3.94 -4.75 -8.30
CA PRO A 161 3.15 -5.82 -7.70
C PRO A 161 2.17 -5.34 -6.63
N GLY A 162 2.47 -4.23 -5.94
CA GLY A 162 1.52 -3.59 -5.04
C GLY A 162 0.34 -2.96 -5.76
N VAL A 163 0.60 -2.27 -6.88
CA VAL A 163 -0.48 -1.74 -7.73
C VAL A 163 -1.39 -2.87 -8.20
N GLU A 164 -0.83 -3.96 -8.73
CA GLU A 164 -1.63 -5.12 -9.13
C GLU A 164 -2.44 -5.70 -7.96
N ALA A 165 -1.85 -5.84 -6.77
CA ALA A 165 -2.58 -6.33 -5.60
C ALA A 165 -3.74 -5.40 -5.19
N GLY A 166 -3.56 -4.08 -5.25
CA GLY A 166 -4.63 -3.11 -4.98
C GLY A 166 -5.75 -3.21 -6.02
N ARG A 167 -5.39 -3.30 -7.31
CA ARG A 167 -6.35 -3.52 -8.39
C ARG A 167 -7.14 -4.81 -8.20
N ARG A 168 -6.48 -5.90 -7.82
CA ARG A 168 -7.09 -7.22 -7.57
C ARG A 168 -7.97 -7.24 -6.33
N ALA A 169 -7.74 -6.32 -5.40
CA ALA A 169 -8.62 -6.12 -4.25
C ALA A 169 -9.89 -5.35 -4.63
N GLY A 170 -10.01 -4.82 -5.86
CA GLY A 170 -11.11 -3.94 -6.28
C GLY A 170 -10.93 -2.49 -5.85
N MET A 171 -9.77 -2.12 -5.30
CA MET A 171 -9.52 -0.81 -4.72
C MET A 171 -8.94 0.17 -5.73
N ARG A 172 -9.16 1.47 -5.49
CA ARG A 172 -8.49 2.54 -6.25
C ARG A 172 -7.02 2.59 -5.85
N VAL A 173 -6.13 2.94 -6.78
CA VAL A 173 -4.69 2.96 -6.50
C VAL A 173 -4.01 4.24 -6.97
N VAL A 174 -3.25 4.87 -6.09
CA VAL A 174 -2.27 5.90 -6.43
C VAL A 174 -0.89 5.24 -6.52
N TRP A 175 -0.33 5.21 -7.72
CA TRP A 175 1.01 4.72 -7.96
C TRP A 175 2.02 5.88 -7.89
N CYS A 176 2.91 5.84 -6.89
CA CYS A 176 3.97 6.83 -6.65
C CYS A 176 5.34 6.13 -6.64
N PRO A 177 5.85 5.66 -7.80
CA PRO A 177 7.09 4.92 -7.91
C PRO A 177 8.34 5.79 -7.70
N HIS A 178 9.46 5.15 -7.38
CA HIS A 178 10.77 5.76 -7.55
C HIS A 178 11.03 6.10 -9.04
N PRO A 179 11.68 7.23 -9.38
CA PRO A 179 11.91 7.62 -10.78
C PRO A 179 12.62 6.58 -11.64
N GLU A 180 13.59 5.86 -11.06
CA GLU A 180 14.28 4.77 -11.79
C GLU A 180 13.37 3.58 -12.08
N LEU A 181 12.41 3.27 -11.19
CA LEU A 181 11.41 2.24 -11.49
C LEU A 181 10.47 2.70 -12.60
N LEU A 182 10.03 3.97 -12.57
CA LEU A 182 9.19 4.53 -13.61
C LEU A 182 9.85 4.41 -15.00
N ALA A 183 11.15 4.72 -15.09
CA ALA A 183 11.91 4.64 -16.34
C ALA A 183 11.93 3.22 -16.94
N GLU A 184 11.96 2.17 -16.10
CA GLU A 184 11.90 0.77 -16.58
C GLU A 184 10.55 0.43 -17.26
N PHE A 185 9.51 1.22 -17.01
CA PHE A 185 8.16 1.05 -17.55
C PHE A 185 7.77 2.13 -18.56
N GLU A 186 8.74 2.86 -19.13
CA GLU A 186 8.48 3.86 -20.17
C GLU A 186 7.64 3.28 -21.32
N GLY A 187 6.50 3.91 -21.61
CA GLY A 187 5.53 3.48 -22.62
C GLY A 187 4.66 2.28 -22.23
N ARG A 188 4.73 1.82 -20.97
CA ARG A 188 3.97 0.70 -20.41
C ARG A 188 3.32 1.06 -19.06
N GLU A 189 3.28 2.33 -18.70
CA GLU A 189 2.73 2.85 -17.44
C GLU A 189 1.25 2.46 -17.29
N ASP A 190 0.48 2.57 -18.38
CA ASP A 190 -0.93 2.18 -18.42
C ASP A 190 -1.16 0.70 -18.09
N LEU A 191 -0.18 -0.18 -18.42
CA LEU A 191 -0.23 -1.59 -18.04
C LEU A 191 0.03 -1.77 -16.55
N VAL A 192 0.89 -0.94 -15.95
CA VAL A 192 1.08 -0.92 -14.49
C VAL A 192 -0.19 -0.48 -13.80
N LEU A 193 -0.79 0.63 -14.23
CA LEU A 193 -2.01 1.19 -13.64
C LEU A 193 -3.22 0.23 -13.77
N ALA A 194 -3.27 -0.56 -14.84
CA ALA A 194 -4.27 -1.60 -14.99
C ALA A 194 -3.98 -2.88 -14.16
N GLY A 195 -2.78 -3.00 -13.57
CA GLY A 195 -2.32 -4.24 -12.93
C GLY A 195 -2.11 -5.39 -13.91
N ARG A 196 -1.73 -5.09 -15.16
CA ARG A 196 -1.65 -6.05 -16.29
C ARG A 196 -0.24 -6.26 -16.83
N THR A 197 0.81 -6.02 -16.02
CA THR A 197 2.20 -6.15 -16.48
C THR A 197 2.62 -7.61 -16.74
N GLY A 198 1.91 -8.59 -16.18
CA GLY A 198 2.21 -10.02 -16.34
C GLY A 198 3.42 -10.50 -15.52
N GLU A 199 4.09 -9.61 -14.78
CA GLU A 199 5.22 -9.93 -13.89
C GLU A 199 4.84 -10.88 -12.74
N ALA A 200 3.55 -10.98 -12.45
CA ALA A 200 2.95 -11.86 -11.46
C ALA A 200 2.81 -13.34 -11.88
N GLY A 201 3.14 -13.69 -13.14
CA GLY A 201 3.01 -15.06 -13.67
C GLY A 201 1.67 -15.33 -14.37
N CYS A 202 1.17 -16.58 -14.32
CA CYS A 202 -0.13 -16.95 -14.89
C CYS A 202 -1.27 -16.35 -14.04
N VAL A 203 -1.73 -15.16 -14.41
CA VAL A 203 -2.80 -14.44 -13.72
C VAL A 203 -4.14 -14.67 -14.40
N ASP A 204 -5.21 -14.79 -13.61
CA ASP A 204 -6.57 -14.66 -14.10
C ASP A 204 -6.84 -13.19 -14.47
N MET A 205 -6.92 -12.92 -15.78
CA MET A 205 -7.09 -11.58 -16.33
C MET A 205 -8.44 -10.94 -15.98
N HIS A 206 -9.37 -11.68 -15.37
CA HIS A 206 -10.63 -11.13 -14.84
C HIS A 206 -10.46 -10.42 -13.49
N LEU A 207 -9.36 -10.67 -12.78
CA LEU A 207 -9.10 -10.07 -11.47
C LEU A 207 -8.33 -8.74 -11.57
N VAL A 208 -7.94 -8.31 -12.76
CA VAL A 208 -7.14 -7.09 -12.98
C VAL A 208 -7.96 -6.00 -13.68
N GLY A 209 -7.52 -4.74 -13.56
CA GLY A 209 -8.19 -3.58 -14.13
C GLY A 209 -8.17 -3.52 -15.66
N GLN A 210 -8.83 -2.52 -16.23
CA GLN A 210 -8.75 -2.20 -17.66
C GLN A 210 -7.81 -1.02 -17.88
N VAL A 211 -7.11 -1.02 -19.02
CA VAL A 211 -6.28 0.13 -19.40
C VAL A 211 -7.18 1.35 -19.60
N GLY A 212 -6.85 2.46 -18.94
CA GLY A 212 -7.59 3.72 -19.05
C GLY A 212 -8.91 3.78 -18.27
N ASP A 213 -9.16 2.85 -17.34
CA ASP A 213 -10.39 2.87 -16.51
C ASP A 213 -10.42 3.97 -15.43
N GLY A 214 -9.30 4.67 -15.22
CA GLY A 214 -9.18 5.76 -14.25
C GLY A 214 -9.19 5.29 -12.79
N TRP A 215 -9.15 3.98 -12.54
CA TRP A 215 -9.21 3.42 -11.20
C TRP A 215 -7.83 3.31 -10.53
N ALA A 216 -6.77 3.48 -11.31
CA ALA A 216 -5.46 3.83 -10.79
C ALA A 216 -4.86 5.02 -11.53
N GLU A 217 -4.02 5.78 -10.83
CA GLU A 217 -3.32 6.92 -11.40
C GLU A 217 -1.88 7.02 -10.90
N TYR A 218 -1.04 7.63 -11.72
CA TYR A 218 0.34 7.93 -11.37
C TYR A 218 0.43 9.31 -10.73
N LEU A 219 1.20 9.43 -9.65
CA LEU A 219 1.67 10.69 -9.10
C LEU A 219 3.19 10.63 -8.91
N GLU A 220 3.90 11.67 -9.33
CA GLU A 220 5.35 11.79 -9.10
C GLU A 220 5.68 11.97 -7.62
N THR A 221 4.80 12.67 -6.89
CA THR A 221 4.96 12.98 -5.47
C THR A 221 3.60 13.10 -4.79
N LEU A 222 3.59 12.92 -3.48
CA LEU A 222 2.41 13.11 -2.64
C LEU A 222 2.30 14.53 -2.06
N ARG A 223 3.17 15.47 -2.50
CA ARG A 223 3.03 16.89 -2.18
C ARG A 223 1.76 17.45 -2.84
N ALA A 224 1.03 18.29 -2.11
CA ALA A 224 -0.21 18.91 -2.58
C ALA A 224 -1.21 17.89 -3.17
N PHE A 225 -1.39 16.77 -2.45
CA PHE A 225 -2.29 15.69 -2.87
C PHE A 225 -3.72 16.20 -3.15
N PRO A 226 -4.35 15.85 -4.28
CA PRO A 226 -5.61 16.45 -4.71
C PRO A 226 -6.82 15.77 -4.04
N PHE A 227 -7.03 16.01 -2.74
CA PHE A 227 -8.08 15.37 -1.92
C PHE A 227 -9.49 15.42 -2.55
N GLU A 228 -9.87 16.56 -3.12
CA GLU A 228 -11.20 16.77 -3.73
C GLU A 228 -11.48 15.79 -4.87
N LYS A 229 -10.46 15.36 -5.63
CA LYS A 229 -10.59 14.36 -6.71
C LYS A 229 -11.09 13.01 -6.18
N TYR A 230 -10.86 12.74 -4.90
CA TYR A 230 -11.25 11.51 -4.23
C TYR A 230 -12.49 11.69 -3.36
N GLY A 231 -13.15 12.85 -3.41
CA GLY A 231 -14.28 13.18 -2.53
C GLY A 231 -13.87 13.35 -1.06
N ILE A 232 -12.57 13.53 -0.80
CA ILE A 232 -12.02 13.71 0.54
C ILE A 232 -12.04 15.20 0.88
N VAL A 233 -12.65 15.51 2.03
CA VAL A 233 -12.72 16.85 2.61
C VAL A 233 -11.73 16.93 3.77
N VAL A 234 -10.74 17.81 3.64
CA VAL A 234 -9.75 18.05 4.70
C VAL A 234 -10.22 19.19 5.58
N ASN A 235 -10.31 18.93 6.88
CA ASN A 235 -10.59 19.96 7.87
C ASN A 235 -9.28 20.72 8.16
N GLY A 236 -9.23 22.00 7.76
CA GLY A 236 -8.06 22.87 7.92
C GLY A 236 -7.71 23.23 9.36
#